data_AF-A0A7X7JAH0-F1
#
_entry.id   AF-A0A7X7JAH0-F1
#
_cell.length_a   1.000
_cell.length_b   1.000
_cell.length_c   1.000
_cell.angle_alpha   90.00
_cell.angle_beta   90.00
_cell.angle_gamma   90.00
#
_symmetry.space_group_name_H-M   'P 1'
#
loop_
_entity.id
_entity.type
_entity.pdbx_description
1 polymer ?
#
loop_
_entity_poly.entity_id
_entity_poly.type
_entity_poly.pdbx_seq_one_letter_code
_entity_poly.pdbx_strand_id
1 'polypeptide(L)'
;MADPDLHRRHRHRILVRTVLGVVVAVALVVGGPWVYARFLVREAPDPLELSSASPSAEPEVPTGPVDIDGSWVVEPGSEAGYRLREVLSGEEVTVVGRTQDVSGQLEIEDGLLTEA
;
A
#
# COMPACT_ATOMS: atom_id res chain seq x y z
N MET A 1 -40.87 -32.30 -43.60
CA MET A 1 -40.83 -32.93 -42.27
C MET A 1 -39.56 -32.43 -41.58
N ALA A 2 -39.68 -31.40 -40.74
CA ALA A 2 -38.51 -30.80 -40.09
C ALA A 2 -38.00 -31.74 -38.99
N ASP A 3 -36.72 -32.08 -39.03
CA ASP A 3 -36.08 -32.93 -38.05
C ASP A 3 -36.13 -32.26 -36.65
N PRO A 4 -36.86 -32.83 -35.67
CA PRO A 4 -37.00 -32.25 -34.33
C PRO A 4 -35.68 -32.19 -33.56
N ASP A 5 -34.65 -32.93 -33.99
CA ASP A 5 -33.37 -33.03 -33.29
C ASP A 5 -32.45 -31.84 -33.51
N LEU A 6 -32.65 -31.07 -34.59
CA LEU A 6 -31.86 -29.86 -34.88
C LEU A 6 -32.07 -28.78 -33.81
N HIS A 7 -33.31 -28.59 -33.36
CA HIS A 7 -33.66 -27.61 -32.33
C HIS A 7 -33.07 -27.98 -30.97
N ARG A 8 -33.05 -29.28 -30.62
CA ARG A 8 -32.48 -29.77 -29.35
C ARG A 8 -30.96 -29.57 -29.31
N ARG A 9 -30.24 -29.88 -30.39
CA ARG A 9 -28.78 -29.69 -30.48
C ARG A 9 -28.38 -28.20 -30.47
N HIS A 10 -29.14 -27.34 -31.13
CA HIS A 10 -28.87 -25.89 -31.16
C HIS A 10 -29.10 -25.23 -29.79
N ARG A 11 -30.22 -25.55 -29.12
CA ARG A 11 -30.52 -25.05 -27.77
C ARG A 11 -29.48 -25.52 -26.76
N HIS A 12 -29.05 -26.78 -26.83
CA HIS A 12 -27.98 -27.32 -25.99
C HIS A 12 -26.66 -26.55 -26.18
N ARG A 13 -26.25 -26.27 -27.42
CA ARG A 13 -25.03 -25.48 -27.70
C ARG A 13 -25.11 -24.05 -27.17
N ILE A 14 -26.26 -23.39 -27.30
CA ILE A 14 -26.47 -22.05 -26.72
C ILE A 14 -26.35 -22.12 -25.20
N LEU A 15 -27.06 -23.07 -24.57
CA LEU A 15 -27.06 -23.20 -23.12
C LEU A 15 -25.66 -23.48 -22.57
N VAL A 16 -24.90 -24.37 -23.20
CA VAL A 16 -23.50 -24.63 -22.83
C VAL A 16 -22.63 -23.38 -22.97
N ARG A 17 -22.77 -22.60 -24.05
CA ARG A 17 -22.03 -21.34 -24.24
C ARG A 17 -22.40 -20.29 -23.20
N THR A 18 -23.69 -20.16 -22.88
CA THR A 18 -24.16 -19.25 -21.84
C THR A 18 -23.59 -19.66 -20.48
N VAL A 19 -23.66 -20.94 -20.10
CA VAL A 19 -23.11 -21.44 -18.84
C VAL A 19 -21.59 -21.20 -18.77
N LEU A 20 -20.86 -21.51 -19.85
CA LEU A 20 -19.42 -21.23 -19.91
C LEU A 20 -19.12 -19.74 -19.74
N GLY A 21 -19.89 -18.88 -20.42
CA GLY A 21 -19.76 -17.43 -20.29
C GLY A 21 -20.00 -16.96 -18.86
N VAL A 22 -21.02 -17.49 -18.18
CA VAL A 22 -21.31 -17.17 -16.78
C VAL A 22 -20.17 -17.62 -15.87
N VAL A 23 -19.64 -18.84 -16.06
CA VAL A 23 -18.51 -19.35 -15.26
C VAL A 23 -17.27 -18.47 -15.42
N VAL A 24 -16.93 -18.07 -16.65
CA VAL A 24 -15.81 -17.17 -16.90
C VAL A 24 -16.04 -15.81 -16.25
N ALA A 25 -17.25 -15.25 -16.35
CA ALA A 25 -17.59 -13.99 -15.71
C ALA A 25 -17.43 -14.06 -14.18
N VAL A 26 -17.91 -15.13 -13.54
CA VAL A 26 -17.73 -15.35 -12.10
C VAL A 26 -16.25 -15.47 -11.72
N ALA A 27 -15.47 -16.25 -12.50
CA ALA A 27 -14.04 -16.38 -12.27
C ALA A 27 -13.30 -15.04 -12.37
N LEU A 28 -13.68 -14.16 -13.30
CA LEU A 28 -13.11 -12.82 -13.42
C LEU A 28 -13.50 -11.91 -12.26
N VAL A 29 -14.72 -12.01 -11.73
CA VAL A 29 -15.14 -11.20 -10.57
C VAL A 29 -14.40 -11.61 -9.30
N VAL A 30 -14.18 -12.92 -9.09
CA VAL A 30 -13.50 -13.43 -7.88
C VAL A 30 -11.98 -13.35 -8.02
N GLY A 31 -11.43 -13.74 -9.17
CA GLY A 31 -9.99 -13.74 -9.42
C GLY A 31 -9.43 -12.40 -9.89
N GLY A 32 -10.27 -11.50 -10.40
CA GLY A 32 -9.87 -10.18 -10.89
C GLY A 32 -9.17 -9.33 -9.84
N PRO A 33 -9.71 -9.21 -8.60
CA PRO A 33 -9.02 -8.49 -7.51
C PRO A 33 -7.63 -9.03 -7.22
N TRP A 34 -7.46 -10.35 -7.13
CA TRP A 34 -6.17 -11.00 -6.91
C TRP A 34 -5.16 -10.68 -8.04
N VAL A 35 -5.59 -10.79 -9.31
CA VAL A 35 -4.75 -10.42 -10.46
C VAL A 35 -4.39 -8.92 -10.41
N TYR A 36 -5.36 -8.07 -10.06
CA TYR A 36 -5.14 -6.64 -9.97
C TYR A 36 -4.11 -6.27 -8.90
N ALA A 37 -4.27 -6.78 -7.69
CA ALA A 37 -3.32 -6.52 -6.61
C ALA A 37 -1.92 -7.07 -6.91
N ARG A 38 -1.83 -8.28 -7.49
CA ARG A 38 -0.54 -8.93 -7.71
C ARG A 38 0.28 -8.31 -8.85
N PHE A 39 -0.38 -7.81 -9.89
CA PHE A 39 0.30 -7.43 -11.14
C PHE A 39 0.12 -5.96 -11.52
N LEU A 40 -0.94 -5.28 -11.07
CA LEU A 40 -1.23 -3.89 -11.44
C LEU A 40 -0.92 -2.91 -10.31
N VAL A 41 -1.05 -3.32 -9.05
CA VAL A 41 -0.65 -2.49 -7.90
C VAL A 41 0.88 -2.52 -7.78
N ARG A 42 1.48 -1.33 -7.68
CA ARG A 42 2.92 -1.19 -7.45
C ARG A 42 3.23 -1.56 -6.01
N GLU A 43 4.36 -2.23 -5.81
CA GLU A 43 4.89 -2.46 -4.46
C GLU A 43 4.98 -1.12 -3.72
N ALA A 44 4.52 -1.13 -2.47
CA ALA A 44 4.61 0.03 -1.61
C ALA A 44 6.09 0.43 -1.45
N PRO A 45 6.44 1.73 -1.46
CA PRO A 45 7.80 2.18 -1.14
C PRO A 45 8.29 1.59 0.18
N ASP A 46 9.60 1.63 0.45
CA ASP A 46 10.10 1.22 1.76
C ASP A 46 9.55 2.14 2.88
N PRO A 47 9.46 1.65 4.12
CA PRO A 47 9.12 2.47 5.28
C PRO A 47 10.07 3.67 5.42
N LEU A 48 9.59 4.76 6.02
CA LEU A 48 10.54 5.79 6.47
C LEU A 48 11.26 5.24 7.68
N GLU A 49 12.58 5.27 7.62
CA GLU A 49 13.45 4.79 8.68
C GLU A 49 14.48 5.88 8.96
N LEU A 50 14.86 6.00 10.23
CA LEU A 50 15.98 6.85 10.60
C LEU A 50 17.26 6.20 10.10
N SER A 51 18.18 7.00 9.58
CA SER A 51 19.51 6.51 9.20
C SER A 51 20.17 5.84 10.41
N SER A 52 20.32 4.52 10.36
CA SER A 52 21.14 3.81 11.34
C SER A 52 22.61 4.18 11.13
N ALA A 53 23.34 4.46 12.21
CA ALA A 53 24.79 4.68 12.14
C ALA A 53 25.46 3.52 11.39
N SER A 54 26.38 3.86 10.47
CA SER A 54 27.10 2.87 9.65
C SER A 54 27.83 1.86 10.56
N PRO A 55 27.76 0.55 10.29
CA PRO A 55 28.37 -0.48 11.14
C PRO A 55 29.91 -0.43 11.18
N SER A 56 30.53 0.39 10.33
CA SER A 56 31.98 0.63 10.34
C SER A 56 32.41 1.80 11.23
N ALA A 57 31.45 2.55 11.79
CA ALA A 57 31.71 3.48 12.88
C ALA A 57 31.46 2.73 14.20
N GLU A 58 32.44 2.78 15.09
CA GLU A 58 32.22 2.36 16.47
C GLU A 58 31.03 3.17 17.00
N PRO A 59 29.97 2.54 17.54
CA PRO A 59 28.81 3.29 18.00
C PRO A 59 29.25 4.18 19.17
N GLU A 60 29.45 5.46 18.89
CA GLU A 60 29.55 6.48 19.92
C GLU A 60 28.18 6.61 20.57
N VAL A 61 27.92 5.72 21.53
CA VAL A 61 26.77 5.87 22.42
C VAL A 61 27.10 7.08 23.28
N PRO A 62 26.34 8.20 23.16
CA PRO A 62 26.58 9.36 23.99
C PRO A 62 26.51 8.93 25.46
N THR A 63 27.63 9.08 26.16
CA THR A 63 27.79 8.59 27.55
C THR A 63 27.28 9.61 28.57
N GLY A 64 26.69 10.72 28.10
CA GLY A 64 26.10 11.78 28.89
C GLY A 64 24.70 12.16 28.39
N PRO A 65 24.03 13.11 29.06
CA PRO A 65 22.75 13.66 28.60
C PRO A 65 22.91 14.19 27.17
N VAL A 66 21.99 13.79 26.29
CA VAL A 66 21.87 14.42 24.97
C VAL A 66 21.17 15.75 25.19
N ASP A 67 21.88 16.84 24.92
CA ASP A 67 21.30 18.17 24.90
C ASP A 67 20.46 18.32 23.62
N ILE A 68 19.16 18.57 23.79
CA ILE A 68 18.19 18.71 22.70
C ILE A 68 17.52 20.09 22.74
N ASP A 69 17.95 20.96 23.64
CA ASP A 69 17.35 22.27 23.84
C ASP A 69 17.60 23.18 22.63
N GLY A 70 16.65 24.06 22.37
CA GLY A 70 16.68 25.05 21.30
C GLY A 70 15.56 24.90 20.27
N SER A 71 15.75 25.61 19.16
CA SER A 71 14.77 25.75 18.08
C SER A 71 15.01 24.74 16.96
N TRP A 72 13.97 23.98 16.64
CA TRP A 72 13.98 22.96 15.61
C TRP A 72 13.03 23.36 14.49
N VAL A 73 13.53 23.42 13.25
CA VAL A 73 12.72 23.81 12.09
C VAL A 73 12.75 22.68 11.07
N VAL A 74 11.59 22.37 10.49
CA VAL A 74 11.50 21.40 9.40
C VAL A 74 12.15 21.99 8.15
N GLU A 75 13.25 21.37 7.71
CA GLU A 75 14.00 21.82 6.54
C GLU A 75 13.49 21.25 5.21
N PRO A 76 13.78 21.92 4.07
CA PRO A 76 13.52 21.36 2.75
C PRO A 76 14.13 19.98 2.55
N GLY A 77 13.39 19.07 1.91
CA GLY A 77 13.78 17.67 1.77
C GLY A 77 13.22 16.75 2.86
N SER A 78 12.53 17.32 3.85
CA SER A 78 11.71 16.56 4.79
C SER A 78 10.53 15.88 4.09
N GLU A 79 10.17 14.68 4.53
CA GLU A 79 9.02 13.93 4.04
C GLU A 79 8.20 13.42 5.21
N ALA A 80 6.87 13.54 5.09
CA ALA A 80 5.92 12.95 6.01
C ALA A 80 5.00 11.98 5.27
N GLY A 81 4.50 10.97 5.97
CA GLY A 81 3.60 10.02 5.35
C GLY A 81 3.03 8.98 6.31
N TYR A 82 2.17 8.13 5.76
CA TYR A 82 1.54 7.03 6.49
C TYR A 82 1.65 5.73 5.69
N ARG A 83 1.46 4.61 6.39
CA ARG A 83 1.29 3.27 5.81
C ARG A 83 0.12 2.57 6.49
N LEU A 84 -0.83 2.07 5.71
CA LEU A 84 -1.93 1.24 6.21
C LEU A 84 -1.90 -0.11 5.51
N ARG A 85 -2.01 -1.19 6.29
CA ARG A 85 -2.27 -2.52 5.75
C ARG A 85 -3.77 -2.74 5.76
N GLU A 86 -4.31 -3.11 4.60
CA GLU A 86 -5.74 -3.28 4.38
C GLU A 86 -6.00 -4.60 3.64
N VAL A 87 -7.23 -5.08 3.74
CA VAL A 87 -7.71 -6.24 2.97
C VAL A 87 -8.82 -5.76 2.04
N LEU A 88 -8.54 -5.68 0.74
CA LEU A 88 -9.50 -5.23 -0.28
C LEU A 88 -9.95 -6.43 -1.11
N SER A 89 -11.24 -6.78 -1.01
CA SER A 89 -11.82 -7.94 -1.70
C SER A 89 -11.10 -9.27 -1.41
N GLY A 90 -10.58 -9.42 -0.18
CA GLY A 90 -9.87 -10.63 0.27
C GLY A 90 -8.36 -10.63 0.00
N GLU A 91 -7.82 -9.57 -0.58
CA GLU A 91 -6.40 -9.44 -0.91
C GLU A 91 -5.70 -8.43 -0.01
N GLU A 92 -4.51 -8.77 0.48
CA GLU A 92 -3.71 -7.88 1.32
C GLU A 92 -3.03 -6.80 0.48
N VAL A 93 -3.23 -5.54 0.86
CA VAL A 93 -2.60 -4.39 0.20
C VAL A 93 -2.01 -3.44 1.23
N THR A 94 -0.95 -2.73 0.84
CA THR A 94 -0.38 -1.64 1.65
C THR A 94 -0.60 -0.32 0.94
N VAL A 95 -1.37 0.56 1.57
CA VAL A 95 -1.59 1.93 1.09
C VAL A 95 -0.54 2.84 1.72
N VAL A 96 0.15 3.61 0.88
CA VAL A 96 1.18 4.56 1.30
C VAL A 96 0.86 5.93 0.75
N GLY A 97 0.77 6.91 1.65
CA GLY A 97 0.71 8.33 1.31
C GLY A 97 2.01 9.01 1.73
N ARG A 98 2.63 9.79 0.84
CA ARG A 98 3.83 10.59 1.09
C ARG A 98 3.60 12.04 0.68
N THR A 99 4.21 12.98 1.40
CA THR A 99 4.27 14.39 1.02
C THR A 99 5.61 14.99 1.42
N GLN A 100 6.17 15.83 0.54
CA GLN A 100 7.35 16.66 0.81
C GLN A 100 6.95 18.09 1.22
N ASP A 101 5.67 18.43 1.10
CA ASP A 101 5.13 19.72 1.55
C ASP A 101 4.91 19.68 3.06
N VAL A 102 6.02 19.61 3.81
CA VAL A 102 6.04 19.55 5.27
C VAL A 102 6.68 20.82 5.79
N SER A 103 6.01 21.45 6.76
CA SER A 103 6.53 22.61 7.48
C SER A 103 6.18 22.46 8.95
N GLY A 104 6.99 23.11 9.80
CA GLY A 104 6.83 23.07 11.23
C GLY A 104 8.04 23.66 11.92
N GLN A 105 7.84 24.09 13.15
CA GLN A 105 8.89 24.51 14.05
C GLN A 105 8.50 24.07 15.46
N LEU A 106 9.48 23.79 16.31
CA LEU A 106 9.25 23.54 17.72
C LEU A 106 10.39 24.10 18.55
N GLU A 107 10.10 24.44 19.80
CA GLU A 107 11.08 24.92 20.77
C GLU A 107 11.14 23.94 21.95
N ILE A 108 12.37 23.58 22.37
CA ILE A 108 12.62 22.73 23.52
C ILE A 108 13.45 23.52 24.54
N GLU A 109 12.95 23.61 25.77
CA GLU A 109 13.69 24.22 26.89
C GLU A 109 13.71 23.23 28.07
N ASP A 110 14.89 22.99 28.64
CA ASP A 110 15.11 22.04 29.73
C ASP A 110 14.51 20.64 29.43
N GLY A 111 14.57 20.21 28.17
CA GLY A 111 14.02 18.94 27.68
C GLY A 111 12.49 18.89 27.57
N LEU A 112 11.79 20.02 27.69
CA LEU A 112 10.35 20.13 27.54
C LEU A 112 9.98 20.89 26.28
N LEU A 113 8.98 20.38 25.55
CA LEU A 113 8.37 21.10 24.43
C LEU A 113 7.61 22.32 24.96
N THR A 114 8.04 23.51 24.59
CA THR A 114 7.44 24.77 25.05
C THR A 114 6.60 25.45 23.97
N GLU A 115 6.90 25.22 22.69
CA GLU A 115 6.18 25.78 21.53
C GLU A 115 6.19 24.78 20.34
N ALA A 116 5.09 24.73 19.55
CA ALA A 116 4.94 23.92 18.34
C ALA A 116 3.86 24.49 17.39
#